data_AF-A0A270PKC0-F1
#
_entry.id   AF-A0A270PKC0-F1
#
_cell.length_a   1.000
_cell.length_b   1.000
_cell.length_c   1.000
_cell.angle_alpha   90.00
_cell.angle_beta   90.00
_cell.angle_gamma   90.00
#
_symmetry.space_group_name_H-M   'P 1'
#
loop_
_entity.id
_entity.type
_entity.pdbx_description
1 polymer ?
#
loop_
_entity_poly.entity_id
_entity_poly.type
_entity_poly.pdbx_seq_one_letter_code
_entity_poly.pdbx_strand_id
1 'polypeptide(L)'
;MNNYDDITVTFTPLSPGDKVEGCAIVQFDDNGKFVEAHAFGNFAEKIEGGVRVTRPDGSTITMKNGDITIEDILAKSVGIRDLSEVKSFAVRTVDQTRIYCLDFFGGGYLEVVYSQDGQMLELTSQNLKQTLTNDNEIIVRQGD
;
A
#
# COMPACT_ATOMS: atom_id res chain seq x y z
N MET A 1 -3.51 23.48 -11.82
CA MET A 1 -2.62 23.82 -10.69
C MET A 1 -2.62 22.60 -9.79
N ASN A 2 -1.52 21.86 -9.78
CA ASN A 2 -1.41 20.59 -9.08
C ASN A 2 -1.12 20.88 -7.60
N ASN A 3 -2.10 20.65 -6.73
CA ASN A 3 -1.84 20.43 -5.32
C ASN A 3 -1.52 18.94 -5.17
N TYR A 4 -0.24 18.60 -5.23
CA TYR A 4 0.21 17.36 -4.60
C TYR A 4 0.11 17.61 -3.09
N ASP A 5 -0.86 16.99 -2.44
CA ASP A 5 -0.88 16.92 -0.98
C ASP A 5 0.29 16.00 -0.59
N ASP A 6 1.47 16.60 -0.45
CA ASP A 6 2.63 15.95 0.15
C ASP A 6 2.19 15.44 1.53
N ILE A 7 2.18 14.12 1.72
CA ILE A 7 2.00 13.51 3.04
C ILE A 7 3.23 13.92 3.86
N THR A 8 3.12 15.05 4.52
CA THR A 8 4.14 15.58 5.40
C THR A 8 4.01 14.85 6.72
N VAL A 9 4.79 13.79 6.90
CA VAL A 9 4.98 13.17 8.21
C VAL A 9 5.92 14.05 9.01
N THR A 10 5.39 15.03 9.74
CA THR A 10 6.17 15.82 10.70
C THR A 10 6.50 14.96 11.91
N PHE A 11 7.76 14.57 12.02
CA PHE A 11 8.32 14.06 13.26
C PHE A 11 8.75 15.26 14.11
N THR A 12 8.10 15.48 15.25
CA THR A 12 8.57 16.45 16.23
C THR A 12 9.88 15.93 16.81
N PRO A 13 11.03 16.59 16.58
CA PRO A 13 12.29 16.14 17.16
C PRO A 13 12.18 16.19 18.68
N LEU A 14 12.40 15.03 19.29
CA LEU A 14 12.44 14.89 20.75
C LEU A 14 13.74 15.50 21.27
N SER A 15 13.67 16.15 22.42
CA SER A 15 14.88 16.68 23.06
C SER A 15 15.74 15.51 23.55
N PRO A 16 17.09 15.63 23.52
CA PRO A 16 17.97 14.61 24.08
C PRO A 16 17.62 14.36 25.56
N GLY A 17 17.08 13.18 25.87
CA GLY A 17 16.63 12.79 27.21
C GLY A 17 15.13 12.53 27.35
N ASP A 18 14.33 12.82 26.33
CA ASP A 18 12.90 12.51 26.34
C ASP A 18 12.69 11.00 26.21
N LYS A 19 12.22 10.36 27.29
CA LYS A 19 11.64 9.02 27.22
C LYS A 19 10.21 9.14 26.70
N VAL A 20 9.99 8.73 25.47
CA VAL A 20 8.63 8.47 24.98
C VAL A 20 8.20 7.13 25.52
N GLU A 21 7.37 7.12 26.56
CA GLU A 21 6.51 5.96 26.82
C GLU A 21 5.47 5.92 25.70
N GLY A 22 5.76 5.18 24.64
CA GLY A 22 4.86 5.08 23.49
C GLY A 22 5.28 3.96 22.57
N CYS A 23 4.29 3.31 21.97
CA CYS A 23 4.38 2.13 21.11
C CYS A 23 5.14 2.35 19.79
N ALA A 24 5.97 3.39 19.70
CA ALA A 24 6.78 3.71 18.54
C ALA A 24 8.18 4.24 18.91
N ILE A 25 9.21 3.73 18.26
CA ILE A 25 10.62 4.13 18.36
C ILE A 25 11.05 4.63 16.99
N VAL A 26 11.71 5.80 16.89
CA VAL A 26 12.26 6.31 15.62
C VAL A 26 13.73 6.62 15.82
N GLN A 27 14.56 6.15 14.89
CA GLN A 27 16.01 6.33 14.92
C GLN A 27 16.48 7.17 13.73
N PHE A 28 17.40 8.10 14.04
CA PHE A 28 18.08 8.96 13.09
C PHE A 28 19.60 8.78 13.22
N ASP A 29 20.34 9.04 12.13
CA ASP A 29 21.80 9.09 12.15
C ASP A 29 22.32 10.42 12.74
N ASP A 30 23.65 10.53 12.92
CA ASP A 30 24.30 11.73 13.48
C ASP A 30 24.09 13.01 12.63
N ASN A 31 23.63 12.87 11.39
CA ASN A 31 23.29 13.99 10.51
C ASN A 31 21.77 14.29 10.50
N GLY A 32 21.00 13.64 11.37
CA GLY A 32 19.55 13.78 11.46
C GLY A 32 18.78 13.08 10.34
N LYS A 33 19.38 12.15 9.61
CA LYS A 33 18.68 11.38 8.55
C LYS A 33 17.99 10.17 9.15
N PHE A 34 16.79 9.87 8.66
CA PHE A 34 16.02 8.69 9.04
C PHE A 34 16.82 7.39 8.79
N VAL A 35 16.81 6.49 9.78
CA VAL A 35 17.41 5.16 9.71
C VAL A 35 16.32 4.11 9.79
N GLU A 36 15.57 4.10 10.89
CA GLU A 36 14.50 3.13 11.12
C GLU A 36 13.40 3.68 12.03
N ALA A 37 12.23 3.04 11.99
CA ALA A 37 11.15 3.25 12.94
C ALA A 37 10.45 1.93 13.26
N HIS A 38 10.09 1.74 14.52
CA HIS A 38 9.19 0.70 14.97
C HIS A 38 7.91 1.36 15.43
N ALA A 39 6.73 0.87 15.02
CA ALA A 39 5.46 1.40 15.49
C ALA A 39 4.37 0.32 15.43
N PHE A 40 3.74 0.02 16.57
CA PHE A 40 2.65 -0.96 16.66
C PHE A 40 3.00 -2.33 16.01
N GLY A 41 4.25 -2.79 16.20
CA GLY A 41 4.78 -4.03 15.63
C GLY A 41 5.22 -3.94 14.17
N ASN A 42 4.98 -2.83 13.47
CA ASN A 42 5.58 -2.56 12.17
C ASN A 42 7.02 -2.09 12.36
N PHE A 43 7.85 -2.38 11.37
CA PHE A 43 9.23 -1.96 11.28
C PHE A 43 9.46 -1.28 9.94
N ALA A 44 9.90 -0.03 9.94
CA ALA A 44 10.28 0.70 8.74
C ALA A 44 11.79 0.92 8.76
N GLU A 45 12.46 0.63 7.66
CA GLU A 45 13.90 0.84 7.50
C GLU A 45 14.20 1.59 6.22
N LYS A 46 15.26 2.41 6.27
CA LYS A 46 15.85 2.99 5.08
C LYS A 46 16.63 1.91 4.33
N ILE A 47 16.35 1.78 3.05
CA ILE A 47 17.10 0.93 2.13
C ILE A 47 17.78 1.79 1.05
N GLU A 48 18.68 1.19 0.28
CA GLU A 48 19.28 1.89 -0.86
C GLU A 48 18.18 2.29 -1.88
N GLY A 49 18.02 3.59 -2.10
CA GLY A 49 17.05 4.17 -3.03
C GLY A 49 15.61 4.25 -2.52
N GLY A 50 15.35 4.00 -1.22
CA GLY A 50 13.98 3.93 -0.73
C GLY A 50 13.78 3.65 0.75
N VAL A 51 12.57 3.21 1.08
CA VAL A 51 12.14 2.77 2.42
C VAL A 51 11.43 1.44 2.28
N ARG A 52 11.66 0.52 3.21
CA ARG A 52 10.89 -0.70 3.36
C ARG A 52 10.12 -0.66 4.68
N VAL A 53 8.88 -1.14 4.67
CA VAL A 53 8.03 -1.32 5.85
C VAL A 53 7.67 -2.80 5.97
N THR A 54 8.09 -3.45 7.03
CA THR A 54 7.71 -4.82 7.41
C THR A 54 6.58 -4.76 8.45
N ARG A 55 5.47 -5.42 8.15
CA ARG A 55 4.31 -5.54 9.04
C ARG A 55 4.50 -6.67 10.07
N PRO A 56 3.71 -6.70 11.15
CA PRO A 56 3.75 -7.78 12.13
C PRO A 56 3.50 -9.19 11.55
N ASP A 57 2.76 -9.28 10.44
CA ASP A 57 2.48 -10.54 9.73
C ASP A 57 3.63 -10.98 8.81
N GLY A 58 4.73 -10.21 8.76
CA GLY A 58 5.90 -10.48 7.94
C GLY A 58 5.82 -9.90 6.53
N SER A 59 4.66 -9.41 6.09
CA SER A 59 4.52 -8.79 4.77
C SER A 59 5.35 -7.50 4.68
N THR A 60 5.91 -7.23 3.50
CA THR A 60 6.75 -6.04 3.29
C THR A 60 6.15 -5.10 2.25
N ILE A 61 6.31 -3.80 2.47
CA ILE A 61 5.96 -2.73 1.55
C ILE A 61 7.26 -1.98 1.25
N THR A 62 7.75 -2.08 0.03
CA THR A 62 8.99 -1.44 -0.41
C THR A 62 8.65 -0.27 -1.34
N MET A 63 9.02 0.93 -0.94
CA MET A 63 8.95 2.13 -1.77
C MET A 63 10.37 2.45 -2.26
N LYS A 64 10.69 2.19 -3.53
CA LYS A 64 12.03 2.34 -4.08
C LYS A 64 11.98 2.96 -5.47
N ASN A 65 12.75 4.03 -5.70
CA ASN A 65 12.83 4.73 -6.99
C ASN A 65 11.47 5.18 -7.57
N GLY A 66 10.47 5.42 -6.72
CA GLY A 66 9.11 5.79 -7.14
C GLY A 66 8.15 4.60 -7.31
N ASP A 67 8.66 3.36 -7.32
CA ASP A 67 7.85 2.15 -7.34
C ASP A 67 7.44 1.75 -5.93
N ILE A 68 6.24 1.18 -5.79
CA ILE A 68 5.74 0.57 -4.56
C ILE A 68 5.51 -0.92 -4.82
N THR A 69 6.29 -1.77 -4.16
CA THR A 69 6.16 -3.23 -4.20
C THR A 69 5.63 -3.71 -2.87
N ILE A 70 4.65 -4.63 -2.88
CA ILE A 70 4.16 -5.29 -1.68
C ILE A 70 4.45 -6.79 -1.83
N GLU A 71 5.20 -7.35 -0.89
CA GLU A 71 5.58 -8.77 -0.86
C GLU A 71 4.94 -9.46 0.35
N ASP A 72 4.68 -10.76 0.20
CA ASP A 72 4.16 -11.65 1.26
C ASP A 72 2.85 -11.20 1.90
N ILE A 73 2.08 -10.33 1.24
CA ILE A 73 0.69 -10.00 1.61
C ILE A 73 -0.25 -10.95 0.85
N LEU A 74 -0.97 -11.77 1.61
CA LEU A 74 -2.10 -12.54 1.08
C LEU A 74 -3.34 -11.66 1.21
N ALA A 75 -3.54 -10.74 0.26
CA ALA A 75 -4.78 -9.98 0.23
C ALA A 75 -5.95 -10.97 0.03
N LYS A 76 -6.93 -10.90 0.92
CA LYS A 76 -8.08 -11.82 0.91
C LYS A 76 -9.06 -11.47 -0.20
N SER A 77 -9.20 -10.18 -0.48
CA SER A 77 -10.23 -9.66 -1.38
C SER A 77 -9.85 -8.28 -1.92
N VAL A 78 -10.49 -7.93 -3.02
CA VAL A 78 -10.48 -6.57 -3.58
C VAL A 78 -11.90 -6.03 -3.58
N GLY A 79 -12.11 -4.92 -2.90
CA GLY A 79 -13.37 -4.20 -2.82
C GLY A 79 -13.33 -2.89 -3.60
N ILE A 80 -14.48 -2.47 -4.12
CA ILE A 80 -14.66 -1.18 -4.79
C ILE A 80 -15.42 -0.27 -3.83
N ARG A 81 -14.89 0.92 -3.56
CA ARG A 81 -15.46 1.85 -2.58
C ARG A 81 -16.86 2.33 -2.98
N ASP A 82 -17.03 2.69 -4.25
CA ASP A 82 -18.31 3.11 -4.83
C ASP A 82 -18.43 2.54 -6.25
N LEU A 83 -19.47 1.73 -6.47
CA LEU A 83 -19.75 1.14 -7.78
C LEU A 83 -20.19 2.17 -8.83
N SER A 84 -20.64 3.36 -8.42
CA SER A 84 -20.98 4.45 -9.33
C SER A 84 -19.77 4.96 -10.13
N GLU A 85 -18.56 4.71 -9.61
CA GLU A 85 -17.30 5.06 -10.26
C GLU A 85 -16.91 4.06 -11.38
N VAL A 86 -17.55 2.89 -11.46
CA VAL A 86 -17.24 1.86 -12.44
C VAL A 86 -17.92 2.17 -13.78
N LYS A 87 -17.11 2.31 -14.82
CA LYS A 87 -17.54 2.55 -16.20
C LYS A 87 -17.82 1.24 -16.93
N SER A 88 -16.95 0.26 -16.79
CA SER A 88 -17.09 -1.06 -17.42
C SER A 88 -16.53 -2.16 -16.53
N PHE A 89 -17.12 -3.35 -16.67
CA PHE A 89 -16.74 -4.55 -15.97
C PHE A 89 -16.73 -5.71 -16.95
N ALA A 90 -15.62 -6.45 -16.99
CA ALA A 90 -15.49 -7.66 -17.76
C ALA A 90 -14.85 -8.76 -16.89
N VAL A 91 -15.27 -10.00 -17.15
CA VAL A 91 -14.63 -11.18 -16.56
C VAL A 91 -14.21 -12.08 -17.70
N ARG A 92 -12.96 -12.54 -17.64
CA ARG A 92 -12.44 -13.57 -18.55
C ARG A 92 -11.82 -14.69 -17.73
N THR A 93 -11.79 -15.87 -18.33
CA THR A 93 -11.16 -17.05 -17.73
C THR A 93 -10.02 -17.49 -18.64
N VAL A 94 -8.81 -17.62 -18.09
CA VAL A 94 -7.61 -18.07 -18.82
C VAL A 94 -6.89 -19.07 -17.95
N ASP A 95 -6.59 -20.26 -18.48
CA ASP A 95 -5.85 -21.32 -17.76
C ASP A 95 -6.34 -21.54 -16.33
N GLN A 96 -7.67 -21.70 -16.19
CA GLN A 96 -8.35 -21.90 -14.90
C GLN A 96 -8.32 -20.68 -13.95
N THR A 97 -7.67 -19.58 -14.28
CA THR A 97 -7.75 -18.33 -13.50
C THR A 97 -8.94 -17.48 -13.93
N ARG A 98 -9.57 -16.78 -12.99
CA ARG A 98 -10.59 -15.76 -13.25
C ARG A 98 -9.94 -14.38 -13.18
N ILE A 99 -10.05 -13.63 -14.27
CA ILE A 99 -9.49 -12.30 -14.40
C ILE A 99 -10.66 -11.31 -14.46
N TYR A 100 -10.74 -10.43 -13.48
CA TYR A 100 -11.73 -9.36 -13.38
C TYR A 100 -11.07 -8.07 -13.84
N CYS A 101 -11.59 -7.49 -14.93
CA CYS A 101 -11.10 -6.23 -15.48
C CYS A 101 -12.17 -5.15 -15.26
N LEU A 102 -11.79 -4.03 -14.66
CA LEU A 102 -12.66 -2.89 -14.43
C LEU A 102 -12.03 -1.61 -14.94
N ASP A 103 -12.84 -0.82 -15.63
CA ASP A 103 -12.50 0.56 -15.97
C ASP A 103 -13.37 1.48 -15.13
N PHE A 104 -12.76 2.56 -14.64
CA PHE A 104 -13.41 3.59 -13.84
C PHE A 104 -13.64 4.85 -14.67
N PHE A 105 -14.68 5.62 -14.34
CA PHE A 105 -14.83 6.96 -14.88
C PHE A 105 -13.63 7.82 -14.46
N GLY A 106 -13.02 8.52 -15.43
CA GLY A 106 -11.78 9.29 -15.19
C GLY A 106 -10.48 8.55 -15.56
N GLY A 107 -10.56 7.31 -16.05
CA GLY A 107 -9.40 6.60 -16.63
C GLY A 107 -8.63 5.73 -15.64
N GLY A 108 -9.22 5.42 -14.49
CA GLY A 108 -8.72 4.36 -13.60
C GLY A 108 -8.92 2.97 -14.20
N TYR A 109 -7.99 2.07 -13.94
CA TYR A 109 -8.04 0.68 -14.39
C TYR A 109 -7.67 -0.27 -13.25
N LEU A 110 -8.38 -1.39 -13.17
CA LEU A 110 -8.14 -2.47 -12.24
C LEU A 110 -8.19 -3.82 -12.97
N GLU A 111 -7.20 -4.66 -12.73
CA GLU A 111 -7.23 -6.07 -13.06
C GLU A 111 -6.94 -6.89 -11.80
N VAL A 112 -7.81 -7.85 -11.50
CA VAL A 112 -7.63 -8.77 -10.38
C VAL A 112 -7.68 -10.20 -10.90
N VAL A 113 -6.63 -10.96 -10.63
CA VAL A 113 -6.52 -12.37 -11.02
C VAL A 113 -6.76 -13.23 -9.79
N TYR A 114 -7.72 -14.15 -9.90
CA TYR A 114 -8.00 -15.16 -8.90
C TYR A 114 -7.76 -16.56 -9.46
N SER A 115 -7.28 -17.45 -8.60
CA SER A 115 -7.30 -18.90 -8.85
C SER A 115 -8.73 -19.46 -8.80
N GLN A 116 -8.92 -20.73 -9.17
CA GLN A 116 -10.25 -21.38 -9.08
C GLN A 116 -10.79 -21.52 -7.68
N ASP A 117 -9.91 -21.70 -6.70
CA ASP A 117 -10.23 -21.80 -5.27
C ASP A 117 -10.46 -20.44 -4.61
N GLY A 118 -10.38 -19.34 -5.38
CA GLY A 118 -10.72 -18.00 -4.93
C GLY A 118 -9.57 -17.28 -4.22
N GLN A 119 -8.34 -17.78 -4.31
CA GLN A 119 -7.16 -17.06 -3.85
C GLN A 119 -6.83 -15.94 -4.85
N MET A 120 -6.60 -14.73 -4.33
CA MET A 120 -6.08 -13.64 -5.16
C MET A 120 -4.62 -13.94 -5.52
N LEU A 121 -4.31 -13.95 -6.81
CA LEU A 121 -2.97 -14.23 -7.35
C LEU A 121 -2.25 -12.95 -7.73
N GLU A 122 -2.97 -12.01 -8.33
CA GLU A 122 -2.38 -10.79 -8.86
C GLU A 122 -3.38 -9.63 -8.80
N LEU A 123 -2.85 -8.43 -8.56
CA LEU A 123 -3.57 -7.17 -8.64
C LEU A 123 -2.74 -6.20 -9.48
N THR A 124 -3.27 -5.78 -10.62
CA THR A 124 -2.73 -4.68 -11.41
C THR A 124 -3.71 -3.52 -11.35
N SER A 125 -3.22 -2.30 -11.09
CA SER A 125 -4.08 -1.12 -11.13
C SER A 125 -3.33 0.12 -11.57
N GLN A 126 -4.06 1.08 -12.14
CA GLN A 126 -3.53 2.33 -12.65
C GLN A 126 -4.51 3.47 -12.37
N ASN A 127 -4.00 4.63 -11.95
CA ASN A 127 -4.81 5.83 -11.65
C ASN A 127 -5.95 5.59 -10.64
N LEU A 128 -5.73 4.70 -9.68
CA LEU A 128 -6.65 4.39 -8.59
C LEU A 128 -5.99 4.67 -7.24
N LYS A 129 -6.78 5.16 -6.28
CA LYS A 129 -6.36 5.17 -4.88
C LYS A 129 -6.63 3.79 -4.29
N GLN A 130 -5.61 3.19 -3.70
CA GLN A 130 -5.70 1.88 -3.05
C GLN A 130 -5.52 2.04 -1.55
N THR A 131 -6.30 1.29 -0.76
CA THR A 131 -6.16 1.22 0.69
C THR A 131 -6.14 -0.24 1.11
N LEU A 132 -5.04 -0.67 1.72
CA LEU A 132 -4.96 -1.98 2.36
C LEU A 132 -5.50 -1.87 3.79
N THR A 133 -6.49 -2.68 4.13
CA THR A 133 -7.09 -2.70 5.47
C THR A 133 -6.32 -3.62 6.43
N ASN A 134 -6.61 -3.50 7.72
CA ASN A 134 -6.07 -4.41 8.73
C ASN A 134 -6.51 -5.87 8.52
N ASP A 135 -7.62 -6.08 7.81
CA ASP A 135 -8.15 -7.42 7.51
C ASP A 135 -7.53 -8.03 6.23
N ASN A 136 -6.53 -7.36 5.66
CA ASN A 136 -5.86 -7.68 4.39
C ASN A 136 -6.82 -7.63 3.20
N GLU A 137 -7.70 -6.63 3.16
CA GLU A 137 -8.54 -6.33 2.01
C GLU A 137 -8.00 -5.10 1.28
N ILE A 138 -8.04 -5.11 -0.04
CA ILE A 138 -7.65 -3.95 -0.85
C ILE A 138 -8.92 -3.23 -1.29
N ILE A 139 -9.10 -2.00 -0.84
CA ILE A 139 -10.21 -1.15 -1.26
C ILE A 139 -9.71 -0.16 -2.29
N VAL A 140 -10.33 -0.14 -3.48
CA VAL A 140 -10.00 0.78 -4.57
C VAL A 140 -11.09 1.83 -4.78
N ARG A 141 -10.67 3.02 -5.19
CA ARG A 141 -11.55 4.10 -5.69
C ARG A 141 -10.82 4.91 -6.77
N GLN A 142 -11.57 5.68 -7.53
CA GLN A 142 -11.01 6.61 -8.50
C GLN A 142 -9.96 7.54 -7.84
N GLY A 143 -8.80 7.66 -8.48
CA GLY A 143 -7.77 8.63 -8.08
C GLY A 143 -8.26 10.06 -8.31
N ASP A 144 -7.84 10.98 -7.42
CA ASP A 144 -8.18 12.40 -7.51
C ASP A 144 -7.51 13.08 -8.73
#